data_AF-A0A2V8MQH7-F1
#
_entry.id   AF-A0A2V8MQH7-F1
#
_cell.length_a   1.000
_cell.length_b   1.000
_cell.length_c   1.000
_cell.angle_alpha   90.00
_cell.angle_beta   90.00
_cell.angle_gamma   90.00
#
_symmetry.space_group_name_H-M   'P 1'
#
loop_
_entity.id
_entity.type
_entity.pdbx_description
1 polymer ?
#
loop_
_entity_poly.entity_id
_entity_poly.type
_entity_poly.pdbx_seq_one_letter_code
_entity_poly.pdbx_strand_id
1 'polypeptide(L)'
;MPTRRNFLKTATLAGLSLPLARSSSLFRWTRPSMSIAAALLEPLAGETLITILHTNDTHSQIDPILENDKTYAGKGGVARRATLVKRVRKENPNTLLIDAGDVLQGTPYFNFYKGEVEYKAMSMIGYDAGTIGNHEFDNGVESLAKAMSFANFDIVSTNYDVRGSALESRVKTHAVKEVGGVRVGLFGLGIRPEGLITADNFKPLK
;
A
#
# COMPACT_ATOMS: atom_id res chain seq x y z
N MET A 1 -12.12 -11.41 -28.83
CA MET A 1 -11.26 -10.57 -27.98
C MET A 1 -12.01 -10.24 -26.70
N PRO A 2 -11.48 -10.53 -25.51
CA PRO A 2 -12.17 -10.23 -24.26
C PRO A 2 -12.10 -8.72 -23.98
N THR A 3 -13.24 -8.08 -23.72
CA THR A 3 -13.33 -6.66 -23.36
C THR A 3 -13.31 -6.48 -21.84
N ARG A 4 -12.89 -5.30 -21.35
CA ARG A 4 -12.80 -4.92 -19.92
C ARG A 4 -14.04 -5.28 -19.07
N ARG A 5 -15.23 -5.31 -19.68
CA ARG A 5 -16.50 -5.67 -19.00
C ARG A 5 -16.62 -7.16 -18.67
N ASN A 6 -15.95 -8.05 -19.39
CA ASN A 6 -16.04 -9.50 -19.15
C ASN A 6 -15.07 -9.99 -18.07
N PHE A 7 -14.00 -9.23 -17.78
CA PHE A 7 -13.02 -9.58 -16.73
C PHE A 7 -13.59 -9.39 -15.31
N LEU A 8 -14.44 -8.37 -15.11
CA LEU A 8 -15.01 -8.06 -13.79
C LEU A 8 -16.12 -9.04 -13.34
N LYS A 9 -16.74 -9.77 -14.28
CA LYS A 9 -17.76 -10.77 -13.94
C LYS A 9 -17.18 -12.09 -13.42
N THR A 10 -15.90 -12.36 -13.67
CA THR A 10 -15.24 -13.60 -13.21
C THR A 10 -14.61 -13.46 -11.82
N ALA A 11 -14.46 -12.23 -11.31
CA ALA A 11 -13.78 -11.96 -10.04
C ALA A 11 -14.72 -11.79 -8.82
N THR A 12 -16.02 -12.06 -8.95
CA THR A 12 -17.03 -11.76 -7.90
C THR A 12 -17.58 -12.98 -7.16
N LEU A 13 -16.80 -14.07 -7.08
CA LEU A 13 -17.15 -15.25 -6.30
C LEU A 13 -15.99 -15.67 -5.38
N ALA A 14 -15.76 -14.90 -4.33
CA ALA A 14 -15.11 -15.39 -3.11
C ALA A 14 -15.52 -14.51 -1.93
N GLY A 15 -16.47 -14.98 -1.12
CA GLY A 15 -16.77 -14.37 0.18
C GLY A 15 -18.24 -14.12 0.47
N LEU A 16 -19.05 -15.17 0.55
CA LEU A 16 -20.32 -15.16 1.27
C LEU A 16 -20.65 -16.58 1.74
N SER A 17 -20.20 -16.94 2.94
CA SER A 17 -20.72 -18.11 3.67
C SER A 17 -21.74 -17.64 4.70
N LEU A 18 -23.03 -17.84 4.41
CA LEU A 18 -24.13 -17.74 5.38
C LEU A 18 -24.34 -19.12 6.00
N PRO A 19 -24.20 -19.30 7.33
CA PRO A 19 -24.73 -20.47 7.99
C PRO A 19 -26.13 -20.14 8.53
N LEU A 20 -27.16 -20.59 7.82
CA LEU A 20 -28.48 -20.80 8.41
C LEU A 20 -28.47 -22.20 9.06
N ALA A 21 -28.31 -22.24 10.38
CA ALA A 21 -28.62 -23.43 11.16
C ALA A 21 -29.27 -23.02 12.49
N ARG A 22 -30.59 -23.24 12.58
CA ARG A 22 -31.28 -23.42 13.86
C ARG A 22 -30.89 -24.79 14.41
N SER A 23 -30.28 -24.84 15.59
CA SER A 23 -30.50 -25.95 16.53
C SER A 23 -29.87 -25.63 17.89
N SER A 24 -30.66 -25.89 18.93
CA SER A 24 -30.33 -25.78 20.35
C SER A 24 -29.41 -26.91 20.80
N SER A 25 -28.22 -26.60 21.30
CA SER A 25 -27.59 -27.33 22.42
C SER A 25 -26.30 -26.62 22.86
N LEU A 26 -26.02 -26.75 24.15
CA LEU A 26 -24.88 -26.20 24.88
C LEU A 26 -23.56 -26.56 24.19
N PHE A 27 -22.93 -25.58 23.51
CA PHE A 27 -21.63 -25.80 22.86
C PHE A 27 -20.69 -24.60 23.03
N ARG A 28 -19.46 -24.96 23.39
CA ARG A 28 -18.26 -24.16 23.65
C ARG A 28 -18.06 -23.05 22.61
N TRP A 29 -18.01 -21.80 23.06
CA TRP A 29 -17.81 -20.62 22.21
C TRP A 29 -16.34 -20.51 21.75
N THR A 30 -15.92 -21.38 20.85
CA THR A 30 -14.73 -21.12 20.03
C THR A 30 -15.15 -20.14 18.94
N ARG A 31 -14.78 -18.86 19.08
CA ARG A 31 -14.93 -17.89 18.00
C ARG A 31 -14.18 -18.45 16.78
N PRO A 32 -14.84 -18.78 15.65
CA PRO A 32 -14.09 -19.10 14.46
C PRO A 32 -13.42 -17.79 14.02
N SER A 33 -12.11 -17.70 14.19
CA SER A 33 -11.31 -16.71 13.48
C SER A 33 -11.39 -17.08 12.02
N MET A 34 -12.39 -16.54 11.31
CA MET A 34 -12.48 -16.67 9.87
C MET A 34 -11.25 -15.96 9.30
N SER A 35 -10.25 -16.75 8.92
CA SER A 35 -9.00 -16.29 8.33
C SER A 35 -9.32 -15.56 7.03
N ILE A 36 -8.69 -14.41 6.80
CA ILE A 36 -8.89 -13.66 5.55
C ILE A 36 -8.16 -14.37 4.41
N ALA A 37 -7.05 -15.06 4.69
CA ALA A 37 -6.23 -15.76 3.71
C ALA A 37 -6.56 -17.26 3.56
N ALA A 38 -7.01 -17.96 4.60
CA ALA A 38 -7.07 -19.43 4.58
C ALA A 38 -8.14 -20.02 3.64
N ALA A 39 -9.04 -19.21 3.09
CA ALA A 39 -10.11 -19.74 2.25
C ALA A 39 -9.66 -20.06 0.81
N LEU A 40 -8.46 -19.65 0.36
CA LEU A 40 -8.15 -19.69 -1.08
C LEU A 40 -6.86 -20.43 -1.48
N LEU A 41 -5.82 -20.55 -0.65
CA LEU A 41 -4.56 -21.19 -1.06
C LEU A 41 -3.82 -21.79 0.16
N GLU A 42 -3.90 -23.11 0.34
CA GLU A 42 -2.94 -23.85 1.16
C GLU A 42 -1.76 -24.24 0.24
N PRO A 43 -0.51 -23.83 0.54
CA PRO A 43 0.63 -24.23 -0.29
C PRO A 43 0.82 -25.74 -0.25
N LEU A 44 1.17 -26.34 -1.39
CA LEU A 44 1.53 -27.75 -1.43
C LEU A 44 2.85 -27.97 -0.70
N ALA A 45 3.15 -29.24 -0.36
CA ALA A 45 4.42 -29.61 0.25
C ALA A 45 5.60 -29.16 -0.64
N GLY A 46 6.45 -28.28 -0.10
CA GLY A 46 7.61 -27.72 -0.80
C GLY A 46 7.35 -26.37 -1.50
N GLU A 47 6.14 -25.84 -1.46
CA GLU A 47 5.84 -24.51 -1.99
C GLU A 47 5.93 -23.42 -0.91
N THR A 48 6.44 -22.24 -1.28
CA THR A 48 6.41 -21.04 -0.45
C THR A 48 5.24 -20.16 -0.88
N LEU A 49 4.20 -20.04 -0.04
CA LEU A 49 3.14 -19.04 -0.25
C LEU A 49 3.67 -17.65 0.13
N ILE A 50 3.79 -16.76 -0.86
CA ILE A 50 4.10 -15.34 -0.64
C ILE A 50 2.83 -14.53 -0.83
N THR A 51 2.49 -13.70 0.15
CA THR A 51 1.37 -12.77 0.04
C THR A 51 1.90 -11.38 -0.28
N ILE A 52 1.32 -10.72 -1.28
CA ILE A 52 1.63 -9.33 -1.61
C ILE A 52 0.40 -8.50 -1.30
N LEU A 53 0.52 -7.64 -0.30
CA LEU A 53 -0.42 -6.57 -0.02
C LEU A 53 0.06 -5.31 -0.71
N HIS A 54 -0.87 -4.52 -1.25
CA HIS A 54 -0.52 -3.24 -1.83
C HIS A 54 -1.52 -2.15 -1.45
N THR A 55 -1.03 -0.91 -1.48
CA THR A 55 -1.83 0.31 -1.56
C THR A 55 -1.34 1.18 -2.70
N ASN A 56 -2.14 2.19 -3.02
CA ASN A 56 -1.87 3.22 -4.01
C ASN A 56 -2.80 4.39 -3.70
N ASP A 57 -2.43 5.61 -4.11
CA ASP A 57 -3.31 6.78 -4.09
C ASP A 57 -3.95 7.01 -2.72
N THR A 58 -3.15 6.86 -1.65
CA THR A 58 -3.67 7.00 -0.29
C THR A 58 -3.94 8.45 0.07
N HIS A 59 -3.35 9.39 -0.69
CA HIS A 59 -3.70 10.81 -0.70
C HIS A 59 -3.86 11.43 0.70
N SER A 60 -2.89 11.18 1.58
CA SER A 60 -2.91 11.71 2.95
C SER A 60 -4.19 11.36 3.75
N GLN A 61 -4.92 10.31 3.36
CA GLN A 61 -6.14 9.87 4.04
C GLN A 61 -5.79 9.08 5.32
N ILE A 62 -5.40 9.80 6.36
CA ILE A 62 -4.98 9.24 7.65
C ILE A 62 -6.16 8.65 8.41
N ASP A 63 -7.26 9.40 8.51
CA ASP A 63 -8.49 8.99 9.18
C ASP A 63 -9.47 8.31 8.23
N PRO A 64 -10.47 7.58 8.75
CA PRO A 64 -11.59 7.14 7.94
C PRO A 64 -12.27 8.32 7.25
N ILE A 65 -12.82 8.05 6.06
CA ILE A 65 -13.61 9.03 5.32
C ILE A 65 -14.84 9.38 6.16
N LEU A 66 -15.18 10.68 6.20
CA LEU A 66 -16.26 11.21 7.03
C LEU A 66 -17.60 10.51 6.75
N GLU A 67 -18.41 10.37 7.79
CA GLU A 67 -19.72 9.66 7.72
C GLU A 67 -20.72 10.33 6.77
N ASN A 68 -20.51 11.60 6.42
CA ASN A 68 -21.35 12.35 5.48
C ASN A 68 -20.90 12.20 4.01
N ASP A 69 -19.84 11.43 3.73
CA ASP A 69 -19.44 11.13 2.37
C ASP A 69 -20.48 10.23 1.68
N LYS A 70 -20.77 10.52 0.41
CA LYS A 70 -21.88 9.87 -0.32
C LYS A 70 -21.60 8.41 -0.71
N THR A 71 -20.34 7.98 -0.75
CA THR A 71 -19.96 6.69 -1.38
C THR A 71 -19.06 5.85 -0.49
N TYR A 72 -18.23 6.49 0.32
CA TYR A 72 -17.17 5.86 1.07
C TYR A 72 -17.19 6.21 2.57
N ALA A 73 -18.30 6.73 3.08
CA ALA A 73 -18.50 6.99 4.52
C ALA A 73 -17.98 5.85 5.41
N GLY A 74 -17.15 6.21 6.38
CA GLY A 74 -16.56 5.30 7.37
C GLY A 74 -15.49 4.33 6.85
N LYS A 75 -15.16 4.35 5.54
CA LYS A 75 -14.14 3.50 4.93
C LYS A 75 -12.74 4.13 5.04
N GLY A 76 -11.71 3.31 4.80
CA GLY A 76 -10.31 3.75 4.80
C GLY A 76 -9.72 3.96 6.19
N GLY A 77 -8.71 4.82 6.28
CA GLY A 77 -7.99 5.13 7.51
C GLY A 77 -6.81 4.19 7.80
N VAL A 78 -5.71 4.81 8.23
CA VAL A 78 -4.43 4.16 8.54
C VAL A 78 -4.57 3.11 9.63
N ALA A 79 -5.31 3.38 10.71
CA ALA A 79 -5.47 2.44 11.82
C ALA A 79 -6.16 1.13 11.42
N ARG A 80 -7.17 1.21 10.54
CA ARG A 80 -7.86 0.03 10.00
C ARG A 80 -6.94 -0.75 9.08
N ARG A 81 -6.21 -0.06 8.21
CA ARG A 81 -5.18 -0.67 7.35
C ARG A 81 -4.10 -1.38 8.17
N ALA A 82 -3.57 -0.76 9.21
CA ALA A 82 -2.59 -1.36 10.11
C ALA A 82 -3.11 -2.65 10.76
N THR A 83 -4.37 -2.64 11.19
CA THR A 83 -5.03 -3.82 11.78
C THR A 83 -5.17 -4.96 10.77
N LEU A 84 -5.55 -4.65 9.52
CA LEU A 84 -5.66 -5.63 8.45
C LEU A 84 -4.31 -6.24 8.10
N VAL A 85 -3.28 -5.39 7.88
CA VAL A 85 -1.91 -5.84 7.60
C VAL A 85 -1.40 -6.74 8.72
N LYS A 86 -1.58 -6.35 9.99
CA LYS A 86 -1.17 -7.15 11.14
C LYS A 86 -1.86 -8.52 11.17
N ARG A 87 -3.14 -8.58 10.80
CA ARG A 87 -3.89 -9.84 10.73
C ARG A 87 -3.34 -10.74 9.63
N VAL A 88 -3.18 -10.20 8.41
CA VAL A 88 -2.65 -10.98 7.27
C VAL A 88 -1.23 -11.48 7.55
N ARG A 89 -0.34 -10.64 8.11
CA ARG A 89 1.01 -11.07 8.50
C ARG A 89 1.03 -12.15 9.58
N LYS A 90 0.02 -12.19 10.45
CA LYS A 90 -0.13 -13.27 11.44
C LYS A 90 -0.56 -14.58 10.77
N GLU A 91 -1.38 -14.51 9.72
CA GLU A 91 -1.84 -15.66 8.94
C GLU A 91 -0.72 -16.20 8.03
N ASN A 92 0.03 -15.31 7.37
CA ASN A 92 1.20 -15.66 6.57
C ASN A 92 2.38 -14.70 6.85
N PRO A 93 3.44 -15.16 7.55
CA PRO A 93 4.64 -14.36 7.78
C PRO A 93 5.39 -13.97 6.50
N ASN A 94 5.22 -14.73 5.40
CA ASN A 94 5.82 -14.45 4.10
C ASN A 94 5.01 -13.39 3.33
N THR A 95 4.77 -12.24 3.96
CA THR A 95 3.94 -11.16 3.41
C THR A 95 4.77 -9.90 3.13
N LEU A 96 4.75 -9.45 1.88
CA LEU A 96 5.22 -8.12 1.48
C LEU A 96 4.07 -7.12 1.50
N LEU A 97 4.36 -5.89 1.92
CA LEU A 97 3.47 -4.75 1.81
C LEU A 97 4.13 -3.64 1.00
N ILE A 98 3.53 -3.27 -0.12
CA ILE A 98 4.09 -2.26 -1.04
C ILE A 98 3.12 -1.13 -1.32
N ASP A 99 3.63 0.03 -1.74
CA ASP A 99 2.81 1.17 -2.17
C ASP A 99 3.17 1.66 -3.58
N ALA A 100 2.15 2.01 -4.38
CA ALA A 100 2.31 2.42 -5.77
C ALA A 100 2.44 3.94 -6.01
N GLY A 101 2.62 4.75 -4.97
CA GLY A 101 2.76 6.21 -5.06
C GLY A 101 1.46 6.97 -4.79
N ASP A 102 1.54 8.30 -4.87
CA ASP A 102 0.46 9.24 -4.48
C ASP A 102 0.00 9.00 -3.04
N VAL A 103 0.99 8.89 -2.15
CA VAL A 103 0.80 8.85 -0.70
C VAL A 103 0.52 10.25 -0.17
N LEU A 104 1.18 11.24 -0.75
CA LEU A 104 1.08 12.64 -0.36
C LEU A 104 -0.13 13.32 -1.01
N GLN A 105 -0.47 14.52 -0.52
CA GLN A 105 -1.59 15.36 -0.99
C GLN A 105 -2.98 14.71 -0.83
N GLY A 106 -3.91 15.38 -0.14
CA GLY A 106 -5.34 15.06 -0.27
C GLY A 106 -6.17 15.59 0.88
N THR A 107 -5.56 15.64 2.07
CA THR A 107 -6.19 16.13 3.29
C THR A 107 -5.34 17.24 3.93
N PRO A 108 -5.87 17.98 4.92
CA PRO A 108 -5.09 18.96 5.67
C PRO A 108 -3.84 18.39 6.35
N TYR A 109 -3.74 17.08 6.59
CA TYR A 109 -2.54 16.47 7.17
C TYR A 109 -1.30 16.81 6.33
N PHE A 110 -1.34 16.62 5.01
CA PHE A 110 -0.23 17.00 4.14
C PHE A 110 0.09 18.49 4.19
N ASN A 111 -0.94 19.35 4.27
CA ASN A 111 -0.76 20.80 4.28
C ASN A 111 0.05 21.27 5.49
N PHE A 112 -0.19 20.68 6.67
CA PHE A 112 0.48 21.03 7.93
C PHE A 112 1.78 20.27 8.16
N TYR A 113 1.81 18.97 7.86
CA TYR A 113 2.90 18.06 8.24
C TYR A 113 3.83 17.67 7.09
N LYS A 114 3.50 18.08 5.86
CA LYS A 114 4.41 17.99 4.69
C LYS A 114 4.95 16.58 4.42
N GLY A 115 4.14 15.54 4.68
CA GLY A 115 4.51 14.14 4.44
C GLY A 115 5.06 13.39 5.66
N GLU A 116 5.28 14.07 6.80
CA GLU A 116 5.79 13.42 8.02
C GLU A 116 4.82 12.36 8.56
N VAL A 117 3.52 12.68 8.64
CA VAL A 117 2.51 11.79 9.23
C VAL A 117 2.33 10.55 8.36
N GLU A 118 2.30 10.75 7.05
CA GLU A 118 2.12 9.71 6.04
C GLU A 118 3.24 8.67 6.09
N TYR A 119 4.50 9.12 5.96
CA TYR A 119 5.64 8.21 5.96
C TYR A 119 5.90 7.59 7.33
N LYS A 120 5.68 8.32 8.45
CA LYS A 120 5.72 7.70 9.80
C LYS A 120 4.67 6.60 9.93
N ALA A 121 3.44 6.84 9.48
CA ALA A 121 2.38 5.85 9.53
C ALA A 121 2.71 4.61 8.71
N MET A 122 3.20 4.77 7.47
CA MET A 122 3.67 3.66 6.64
C MET A 122 4.80 2.90 7.32
N SER A 123 5.78 3.61 7.88
CA SER A 123 6.89 3.00 8.63
C SER A 123 6.42 2.19 9.84
N MET A 124 5.41 2.66 10.57
CA MET A 124 4.82 1.96 11.72
C MET A 124 4.00 0.73 11.31
N ILE A 125 3.33 0.77 10.15
CA ILE A 125 2.66 -0.41 9.56
C ILE A 125 3.69 -1.44 9.08
N GLY A 126 4.88 -0.97 8.70
CA GLY A 126 5.98 -1.76 8.19
C GLY A 126 5.81 -2.05 6.71
N TYR A 127 5.70 -1.02 5.86
CA TYR A 127 5.84 -1.19 4.41
C TYR A 127 7.24 -1.73 4.09
N ASP A 128 7.34 -2.51 3.02
CA ASP A 128 8.60 -3.09 2.54
C ASP A 128 9.23 -2.22 1.45
N ALA A 129 8.38 -1.67 0.56
CA ALA A 129 8.79 -0.70 -0.44
C ALA A 129 7.64 0.22 -0.87
N GLY A 130 7.97 1.38 -1.44
CA GLY A 130 7.04 2.26 -2.15
C GLY A 130 7.67 2.85 -3.41
N THR A 131 6.87 3.46 -4.27
CA THR A 131 7.35 4.24 -5.43
C THR A 131 6.86 5.69 -5.33
N ILE A 132 7.24 6.50 -6.31
CA ILE A 132 6.94 7.92 -6.41
C ILE A 132 5.87 8.12 -7.49
N GLY A 133 4.73 8.69 -7.11
CA GLY A 133 3.69 9.22 -7.99
C GLY A 133 3.92 10.70 -8.31
N ASN A 134 2.89 11.40 -8.79
CA ASN A 134 3.01 12.83 -9.11
C ASN A 134 2.88 13.71 -7.87
N HIS A 135 2.01 13.34 -6.93
CA HIS A 135 1.72 14.18 -5.75
C HIS A 135 2.86 14.22 -4.74
N GLU A 136 3.81 13.29 -4.82
CA GLU A 136 5.05 13.35 -4.06
C GLU A 136 5.82 14.66 -4.31
N PHE A 137 5.70 15.26 -5.50
CA PHE A 137 6.41 16.47 -5.88
C PHE A 137 5.66 17.76 -5.54
N ASP A 138 4.46 17.74 -4.96
CA ASP A 138 3.63 18.95 -4.82
C ASP A 138 4.28 20.09 -4.01
N ASN A 139 5.15 19.75 -3.05
CA ASN A 139 5.95 20.72 -2.28
C ASN A 139 7.42 20.81 -2.74
N GLY A 140 7.75 20.22 -3.89
CA GLY A 140 9.09 20.18 -4.47
C GLY A 140 10.02 19.11 -3.88
N VAL A 141 11.12 18.87 -4.60
CA VAL A 141 12.13 17.84 -4.31
C VAL A 141 12.70 17.91 -2.89
N GLU A 142 12.97 19.10 -2.37
CA GLU A 142 13.53 19.29 -1.02
C GLU A 142 12.55 18.86 0.08
N SER A 143 11.27 19.26 -0.06
CA SER A 143 10.23 18.86 0.88
C SER A 143 10.01 17.35 0.82
N LEU A 144 10.04 16.77 -0.38
CA LEU A 144 9.91 15.33 -0.56
C LEU A 144 11.07 14.57 0.10
N ALA A 145 12.32 15.01 -0.09
CA ALA A 145 13.49 14.40 0.55
C ALA A 145 13.39 14.44 2.09
N LYS A 146 12.85 15.53 2.65
CA LYS A 146 12.57 15.63 4.08
C LYS A 146 11.47 14.66 4.52
N ALA A 147 10.38 14.57 3.77
CA ALA A 147 9.30 13.62 4.06
C ALA A 147 9.79 12.17 4.04
N MET A 148 10.57 11.80 3.03
CA MET A 148 11.17 10.46 2.90
C MET A 148 12.14 10.10 4.03
N SER A 149 12.64 11.09 4.80
CA SER A 149 13.47 10.79 5.99
C SER A 149 12.71 10.04 7.10
N PHE A 150 11.38 10.05 7.05
CA PHE A 150 10.51 9.31 7.96
C PHE A 150 10.13 7.91 7.44
N ALA A 151 10.53 7.55 6.22
CA ALA A 151 10.33 6.22 5.65
C ALA A 151 11.46 5.27 6.13
N ASN A 152 11.10 4.19 6.83
CA ASN A 152 12.02 3.12 7.23
C ASN A 152 12.05 1.96 6.22
N PHE A 153 11.52 2.20 5.02
CA PHE A 153 11.35 1.23 3.95
C PHE A 153 11.93 1.77 2.64
N ASP A 154 12.09 0.90 1.65
CA ASP A 154 12.75 1.28 0.40
C ASP A 154 11.81 2.10 -0.48
N ILE A 155 12.24 3.28 -0.93
CA ILE A 155 11.55 4.01 -1.99
C ILE A 155 12.30 3.75 -3.29
N VAL A 156 11.60 3.25 -4.31
CA VAL A 156 12.18 2.85 -5.58
C VAL A 156 11.61 3.65 -6.75
N SER A 157 12.47 4.07 -7.67
CA SER A 157 12.08 4.60 -8.98
C SER A 157 13.19 4.30 -9.99
N THR A 158 12.82 3.66 -11.10
CA THR A 158 13.77 3.19 -12.12
C THR A 158 13.96 4.21 -13.23
N ASN A 159 12.94 5.03 -13.49
CA ASN A 159 12.86 5.90 -14.67
C ASN A 159 13.01 7.39 -14.36
N TYR A 160 13.17 7.78 -13.10
CA TYR A 160 13.54 9.14 -12.72
C TYR A 160 15.05 9.22 -12.42
N ASP A 161 15.76 10.13 -13.07
CA ASP A 161 17.15 10.40 -12.72
C ASP A 161 17.20 11.41 -11.56
N VAL A 162 17.47 10.89 -10.36
CA VAL A 162 17.55 11.66 -9.12
C VAL A 162 18.97 12.12 -8.77
N ARG A 163 19.98 11.84 -9.61
CA ARG A 163 21.38 12.17 -9.32
C ARG A 163 21.59 13.69 -9.23
N GLY A 164 22.33 14.12 -8.22
CA GLY A 164 22.57 15.54 -7.93
C GLY A 164 21.38 16.26 -7.29
N SER A 165 20.31 15.54 -6.93
CA SER A 165 19.16 16.08 -6.19
C SER A 165 19.15 15.61 -4.73
N ALA A 166 18.32 16.23 -3.89
CA ALA A 166 18.14 15.79 -2.51
C ALA A 166 17.58 14.35 -2.38
N LEU A 167 17.04 13.77 -3.47
CA LEU A 167 16.50 12.41 -3.51
C LEU A 167 17.55 11.34 -3.76
N GLU A 168 18.77 11.69 -4.18
CA GLU A 168 19.82 10.73 -4.56
C GLU A 168 20.14 9.71 -3.46
N SER A 169 20.12 10.14 -2.20
CA SER A 169 20.35 9.26 -1.03
C SER A 169 19.08 8.56 -0.51
N ARG A 170 17.91 8.88 -1.07
CA ARG A 170 16.60 8.44 -0.59
C ARG A 170 15.89 7.46 -1.52
N VAL A 171 16.18 7.53 -2.82
CA VAL A 171 15.50 6.75 -3.85
C VAL A 171 16.48 5.76 -4.48
N LYS A 172 16.12 4.49 -4.46
CA LYS A 172 16.87 3.40 -5.09
C LYS A 172 16.30 3.13 -6.47
N THR A 173 17.11 2.60 -7.39
CA THR A 173 16.58 2.15 -8.69
C THR A 173 15.69 0.92 -8.55
N HIS A 174 16.01 0.06 -7.59
CA HIS A 174 15.27 -1.14 -7.23
C HIS A 174 15.62 -1.60 -5.81
N ALA A 175 14.85 -2.53 -5.28
CA ALA A 175 15.12 -3.24 -4.03
C ALA A 175 14.99 -4.75 -4.25
N VAL A 176 15.66 -5.54 -3.42
CA VAL A 176 15.50 -7.00 -3.39
C VAL A 176 15.18 -7.40 -1.96
N LYS A 177 14.08 -8.11 -1.76
CA LYS A 177 13.66 -8.64 -0.46
C LYS A 177 13.71 -10.17 -0.50
N GLU A 178 14.13 -10.78 0.59
CA GLU A 178 14.03 -12.23 0.77
C GLU A 178 12.80 -12.56 1.60
N VAL A 179 11.91 -13.42 1.07
CA VAL A 179 10.62 -13.75 1.67
C VAL A 179 10.40 -15.25 1.55
N GLY A 180 10.37 -15.95 2.69
CA GLY A 180 10.22 -17.42 2.71
C GLY A 180 11.27 -18.16 1.89
N GLY A 181 12.52 -17.67 1.87
CA GLY A 181 13.63 -18.24 1.07
C GLY A 181 13.62 -17.86 -0.42
N VAL A 182 12.67 -17.02 -0.86
CA VAL A 182 12.58 -16.54 -2.25
C VAL A 182 13.03 -15.09 -2.34
N ARG A 183 13.90 -14.77 -3.31
CA ARG A 183 14.27 -13.37 -3.61
C ARG A 183 13.24 -12.72 -4.52
N VAL A 184 12.67 -11.60 -4.07
CA VAL A 184 11.69 -10.79 -4.79
C VAL A 184 12.33 -9.45 -5.15
N GLY A 185 12.45 -9.17 -6.45
CA GLY A 185 12.90 -7.88 -6.96
C GLY A 185 11.74 -6.89 -7.08
N LEU A 186 11.95 -5.66 -6.60
CA LEU A 186 10.97 -4.58 -6.59
C LEU A 186 11.56 -3.38 -7.33
N PHE A 187 10.85 -2.88 -8.35
CA PHE A 187 11.24 -1.68 -9.09
C PHE A 187 10.02 -0.78 -9.26
N GLY A 188 10.25 0.54 -9.28
CA GLY A 188 9.21 1.55 -9.40
C GLY A 188 9.22 2.20 -10.78
N LEU A 189 8.05 2.58 -11.28
CA LEU A 189 7.91 3.41 -12.48
C LEU A 189 7.03 4.61 -12.17
N GLY A 190 7.62 5.80 -12.25
CA GLY A 190 6.90 7.05 -12.21
C GLY A 190 6.26 7.38 -13.55
N ILE A 191 5.27 8.26 -13.54
CA ILE A 191 4.63 8.76 -14.74
C ILE A 191 5.54 9.76 -15.49
N ARG A 192 5.10 10.17 -16.68
CA ARG A 192 5.73 11.31 -17.35
C ARG A 192 5.33 12.62 -16.63
N PRO A 193 6.27 13.42 -16.11
CA PRO A 193 5.95 14.54 -15.23
C PRO A 193 5.32 15.74 -15.98
N GLU A 194 5.59 15.91 -17.27
CA GLU A 194 5.08 17.04 -18.04
C GLU A 194 3.55 17.08 -18.09
N GLY A 195 2.98 18.19 -17.63
CA GLY A 195 1.53 18.41 -17.59
C GLY A 195 0.83 17.84 -16.36
N LEU A 196 1.54 17.11 -15.49
CA LEU A 196 1.00 16.52 -14.26
C LEU A 196 1.69 17.05 -13.00
N ILE A 197 2.91 17.56 -13.13
CA ILE A 197 3.68 18.16 -12.04
C ILE A 197 4.09 19.57 -12.44
N THR A 198 3.98 20.53 -11.52
CA THR A 198 4.52 21.89 -11.70
C THR A 198 6.01 21.82 -12.03
N ALA A 199 6.45 22.45 -13.13
CA ALA A 199 7.82 22.34 -13.63
C ALA A 199 8.90 22.60 -12.57
N ASP A 200 8.74 23.64 -11.76
CA ASP A 200 9.70 24.00 -10.72
C ASP A 200 9.80 22.97 -9.59
N ASN A 201 8.76 22.16 -9.39
CA ASN A 201 8.71 21.18 -8.32
C ASN A 201 9.50 19.90 -8.62
N PHE A 202 9.78 19.60 -9.89
CA PHE A 202 10.55 18.41 -10.30
C PHE A 202 11.84 18.75 -11.07
N LYS A 203 12.10 20.03 -11.34
CA LYS A 203 13.23 20.55 -12.13
C LYS A 203 14.62 19.93 -11.82
N PRO A 204 14.97 19.58 -10.57
CA PRO A 204 16.26 18.94 -10.29
C PRO A 204 16.40 17.52 -10.88
N LEU A 205 15.30 16.85 -11.23
CA LEU A 205 15.31 15.52 -11.83
C LEU A 205 15.50 15.63 -13.35
N LYS A 206 16.15 14.61 -13.92
CA LYS A 206 16.38 14.48 -15.37
C LYS A 206 15.63 13.29 -15.96
#